data_AF-A0A239A061-F1
#
_entry.id   AF-A0A239A061-F1
#
_cell.length_a   1.000
_cell.length_b   1.000
_cell.length_c   1.000
_cell.angle_alpha   90.00
_cell.angle_beta   90.00
_cell.angle_gamma   90.00
#
_symmetry.space_group_name_H-M   'P 1'
#
loop_
_entity.id
_entity.type
_entity.pdbx_description
1 polymer ?
#
loop_
_entity_poly.entity_id
_entity_poly.type
_entity_poly.pdbx_seq_one_letter_code
_entity_poly.pdbx_strand_id
1 'polypeptide(L)'
;MGAVDIAVSGLGTSMNDAFRRLQHESNEQDGIDAYSGGFYTIIEYHDLTAEWQASGQEAAAFLEDEERMDVLDKREANAVCLRAPTSQQEGEYLFVGWGAE
;
A
#
# COMPACT_ATOMS: atom_id res chain seq x y z
N MET A 1 -10.14 11.96 15.63
CA MET A 1 -8.85 11.58 15.02
C MET A 1 -9.21 10.69 13.87
N GLY A 2 -9.43 11.27 12.69
CA GLY A 2 -9.81 10.49 11.51
C GLY A 2 -8.62 9.69 11.00
N ALA A 3 -8.91 8.88 10.00
CA ALA A 3 -7.93 8.15 9.22
C ALA A 3 -8.26 8.46 7.77
N VAL A 4 -7.24 8.53 6.93
CA VAL A 4 -7.39 8.75 5.49
C VAL A 4 -7.31 7.40 4.81
N ASP A 5 -8.26 7.11 3.92
CA ASP A 5 -8.17 5.98 3.01
C ASP A 5 -6.97 6.16 2.09
N ILE A 6 -6.08 5.18 2.11
CA ILE A 6 -4.90 5.14 1.28
C ILE A 6 -5.08 4.03 0.26
N ALA A 7 -4.98 4.37 -1.03
CA ALA A 7 -4.86 3.41 -2.11
C ALA A 7 -3.83 3.94 -3.10
N VAL A 8 -2.62 3.36 -3.07
CA VAL A 8 -1.50 3.79 -3.92
C VAL A 8 -0.82 2.61 -4.58
N SER A 9 -0.43 2.78 -5.84
CA SER A 9 0.38 1.80 -6.55
C SER A 9 1.75 2.37 -6.89
N GLY A 10 2.76 1.50 -6.87
CA GLY A 10 4.14 1.88 -7.10
C GLY A 10 4.91 0.81 -7.87
N LEU A 11 5.95 1.26 -8.56
CA LEU A 11 6.87 0.39 -9.26
C LEU A 11 8.10 0.12 -8.40
N GLY A 12 8.62 -1.10 -8.47
CA GLY A 12 9.85 -1.44 -7.79
C GLY A 12 10.44 -2.78 -8.19
N THR A 13 11.70 -2.97 -7.86
CA THR A 13 12.41 -4.26 -8.01
C THR A 13 11.95 -5.30 -6.99
N SER A 14 11.27 -4.85 -5.93
CA SER A 14 10.61 -5.66 -4.90
C SER A 14 9.47 -4.85 -4.27
N MET A 15 8.56 -5.50 -3.53
CA MET A 15 7.48 -4.81 -2.82
C MET A 15 8.03 -3.78 -1.81
N ASN A 16 9.10 -4.12 -1.09
CA ASN A 16 9.76 -3.20 -0.16
C ASN A 16 10.38 -1.97 -0.87
N ASP A 17 10.95 -2.15 -2.06
CA ASP A 17 11.50 -1.04 -2.86
C ASP A 17 10.38 -0.08 -3.30
N ALA A 18 9.28 -0.62 -3.84
CA ALA A 18 8.10 0.18 -4.18
C ALA A 18 7.52 0.92 -2.96
N PHE A 19 7.40 0.22 -1.83
CA PHE A 19 6.92 0.78 -0.57
C PHE A 19 7.78 1.97 -0.09
N ARG A 20 9.11 1.80 -0.08
CA ARG A 20 10.04 2.86 0.35
C ARG A 20 10.02 4.08 -0.58
N ARG A 21 9.88 3.87 -1.89
CA ARG A 21 9.74 4.95 -2.86
C ARG A 21 8.46 5.73 -2.65
N LEU A 22 7.33 5.05 -2.51
CA LEU A 22 6.03 5.68 -2.24
C LEU A 22 6.03 6.43 -0.90
N GLN A 23 6.67 5.89 0.14
CA GLN A 23 6.86 6.61 1.41
C GLN A 23 7.65 7.91 1.21
N HIS A 24 8.72 7.86 0.42
CA HIS A 24 9.54 9.03 0.15
C HIS A 24 8.76 10.07 -0.66
N GLU A 25 8.08 9.64 -1.73
CA GLU A 25 7.27 10.51 -2.59
C GLU A 25 6.11 11.15 -1.82
N SER A 26 5.41 10.40 -0.97
CA SER A 26 4.35 10.94 -0.10
C SER A 26 4.95 11.91 0.93
N ASN A 27 6.11 11.62 1.51
CA ASN A 27 6.77 12.57 2.41
C ASN A 27 7.21 13.85 1.68
N GLU A 28 7.66 13.78 0.43
CA GLU A 28 8.01 14.97 -0.36
C GLU A 28 6.79 15.79 -0.79
N GLN A 29 5.66 15.14 -1.07
CA GLN A 29 4.41 15.78 -1.50
C GLN A 29 3.62 16.36 -0.33
N ASP A 30 3.49 15.61 0.77
CA ASP A 30 2.68 15.94 1.95
C ASP A 30 3.50 16.64 3.05
N GLY A 31 4.83 16.64 2.95
CA GLY A 31 5.81 17.02 3.98
C GLY A 31 5.91 18.49 4.39
N ILE A 32 4.79 19.23 4.44
CA ILE A 32 4.72 20.55 5.08
C ILE A 32 3.53 20.66 6.06
N ASP A 33 2.53 19.78 5.98
CA ASP A 33 1.38 19.82 6.91
C ASP A 33 1.38 18.63 7.87
N ALA A 34 1.51 18.90 9.17
CA ALA A 34 1.57 17.87 10.20
C ALA A 34 0.23 17.13 10.43
N TYR A 35 -0.82 17.55 9.73
CA TYR A 35 -2.18 17.00 9.82
C TYR A 35 -2.62 16.23 8.56
N SER A 36 -1.77 16.14 7.53
CA SER A 36 -2.08 15.34 6.34
C SER A 36 -1.67 13.90 6.59
N GLY A 37 -2.61 13.06 7.03
CA GLY A 37 -2.40 11.61 7.01
C GLY A 37 -2.08 11.15 5.59
N GLY A 38 -0.90 10.58 5.38
CA GLY A 38 -0.39 10.18 4.07
C GLY A 38 0.34 8.84 4.12
N PHE A 39 0.71 8.30 2.96
CA PHE A 39 1.38 7.00 2.85
C PHE A 39 2.70 6.95 3.63
N TYR A 40 3.36 8.09 3.80
CA TYR A 40 4.57 8.20 4.62
C TYR A 40 4.37 7.80 6.11
N THR A 41 3.12 7.79 6.60
CA THR A 41 2.78 7.41 7.98
C THR A 41 2.69 5.89 8.18
N ILE A 42 2.55 5.13 7.10
CA ILE A 42 2.52 3.66 7.12
C ILE A 42 3.91 3.14 7.46
N ILE A 43 4.04 2.25 8.44
CA ILE A 43 5.32 1.68 8.88
C ILE A 43 5.51 0.22 8.45
N GLU A 44 4.41 -0.47 8.18
CA GLU A 44 4.38 -1.90 7.87
C GLU A 44 3.33 -2.20 6.79
N TYR A 45 3.54 -3.28 6.05
CA TYR A 45 2.56 -3.78 5.10
C TYR A 45 2.44 -5.30 5.18
N HIS A 46 1.23 -5.80 4.90
CA HIS A 46 0.91 -7.22 4.84
C HIS A 46 0.88 -7.67 3.38
N ASP A 47 1.81 -8.55 2.99
CA ASP A 47 1.82 -9.12 1.63
C ASP A 47 0.75 -10.21 1.50
N LEU A 48 -0.35 -9.87 0.83
CA LEU A 48 -1.47 -10.76 0.57
C LEU A 48 -1.47 -11.32 -0.87
N THR A 49 -0.34 -11.23 -1.58
CA THR A 49 -0.24 -11.63 -3.00
C THR A 49 -0.72 -13.06 -3.23
N ALA A 50 -0.33 -14.00 -2.37
CA ALA A 50 -0.70 -15.41 -2.51
C ALA A 50 -2.21 -15.64 -2.29
N GLU A 51 -2.80 -14.96 -1.30
CA GLU A 51 -4.23 -15.05 -1.01
C GLU A 51 -5.07 -14.44 -2.14
N TRP A 52 -4.64 -13.29 -2.65
CA TRP A 52 -5.26 -12.63 -3.80
C TRP A 52 -5.21 -13.49 -5.07
N GLN A 53 -4.05 -14.06 -5.40
CA GLN A 53 -3.93 -14.95 -6.56
C GLN A 53 -4.82 -16.19 -6.45
N ALA A 54 -5.08 -16.67 -5.23
CA ALA A 54 -5.98 -17.79 -4.97
C ALA A 54 -7.47 -17.38 -5.02
N SER A 55 -7.81 -16.13 -4.69
CA SER A 55 -9.20 -15.65 -4.68
C SER A 55 -9.75 -15.43 -6.09
N GLY A 56 -8.89 -15.08 -7.06
CA GLY A 56 -9.30 -14.73 -8.42
C GLY A 56 -10.11 -13.43 -8.52
N GLN A 57 -10.12 -12.63 -7.45
CA GLN A 57 -10.78 -11.33 -7.40
C GLN A 57 -9.90 -10.24 -8.02
N GLU A 58 -10.50 -9.08 -8.32
CA GLU A 58 -9.74 -7.89 -8.66
C GLU A 58 -8.96 -7.39 -7.43
N ALA A 59 -7.72 -6.94 -7.63
CA ALA A 59 -6.82 -6.58 -6.55
C ALA A 59 -7.35 -5.47 -5.63
N ALA A 60 -7.94 -4.42 -6.20
CA ALA A 60 -8.55 -3.33 -5.42
C ALA A 60 -9.69 -3.88 -4.55
N ALA A 61 -10.64 -4.57 -5.16
CA ALA A 61 -11.77 -5.18 -4.45
C ALA A 61 -11.35 -6.22 -3.39
N PHE A 62 -10.23 -6.93 -3.59
CA PHE A 62 -9.69 -7.87 -2.61
C PHE A 62 -9.05 -7.16 -1.41
N LEU A 63 -8.37 -6.04 -1.65
CA LEU A 63 -7.69 -5.29 -0.59
C LEU A 63 -8.62 -4.36 0.19
N GLU A 64 -9.66 -3.82 -0.47
CA GLU A 64 -10.70 -2.96 0.11
C GLU A 64 -11.81 -3.77 0.81
N ASP A 65 -11.62 -5.09 0.97
CA ASP A 65 -12.54 -5.93 1.72
C ASP A 65 -12.68 -5.45 3.17
N GLU A 66 -13.93 -5.23 3.60
CA GLU A 66 -14.25 -4.58 4.88
C GLU A 66 -13.63 -5.34 6.07
N GLU A 67 -13.66 -6.67 6.06
CA GLU A 67 -13.09 -7.49 7.14
C GLU A 67 -11.57 -7.35 7.23
N ARG A 68 -10.89 -7.13 6.08
CA ARG A 68 -9.43 -6.94 6.01
C ARG A 68 -9.01 -5.52 6.38
N MET A 69 -9.84 -4.54 6.07
CA MET A 69 -9.61 -3.15 6.43
C MET A 69 -9.90 -2.89 7.91
N ASP A 70 -10.88 -3.59 8.52
CA ASP A 70 -11.25 -3.44 9.94
C ASP A 70 -10.17 -3.94 10.91
N VAL A 71 -9.37 -4.93 10.50
CA VAL A 71 -8.28 -5.48 11.34
C VAL A 71 -6.96 -4.72 11.21
N LEU A 72 -6.89 -3.80 10.25
CA LEU A 72 -5.66 -3.09 9.88
C LEU A 72 -5.41 -1.89 10.82
N ASP A 73 -4.19 -1.78 11.37
CA ASP A 73 -3.84 -0.59 12.16
C ASP A 73 -3.69 0.66 11.26
N LYS A 74 -3.78 1.86 11.85
CA LYS A 74 -3.65 3.16 11.18
C LYS A 74 -2.24 3.47 10.63
N ARG A 75 -1.32 2.51 10.76
CA ARG A 75 0.05 2.58 10.23
C ARG A 75 0.41 1.33 9.45
N GLU A 76 -0.58 0.52 9.12
CA GLU A 76 -0.41 -0.70 8.34
C GLU A 76 -1.12 -0.53 6.99
N ALA A 77 -0.68 -1.32 6.01
CA ALA A 77 -1.32 -1.40 4.69
C ALA A 77 -1.37 -2.86 4.24
N ASN A 78 -2.46 -3.27 3.60
CA ASN A 78 -2.48 -4.50 2.83
C ASN A 78 -1.83 -4.24 1.47
N ALA A 79 -1.06 -5.20 0.98
CA ALA A 79 -0.32 -5.07 -0.27
C ALA A 79 -0.45 -6.32 -1.14
N VAL A 80 -0.47 -6.11 -2.46
CA VAL A 80 -0.37 -7.21 -3.44
C VAL A 80 0.57 -6.85 -4.58
N CYS A 81 1.25 -7.87 -5.10
CA CYS A 81 2.04 -7.78 -6.31
C CYS A 81 1.14 -7.99 -7.54
N LEU A 82 0.76 -6.90 -8.21
CA LEU A 82 -0.03 -6.93 -9.45
C LEU A 82 0.77 -7.55 -10.60
N ARG A 83 2.07 -7.21 -10.66
CA ARG A 83 2.99 -7.75 -11.66
C ARG A 83 4.34 -8.00 -11.03
N ALA A 84 4.83 -9.22 -11.12
CA ALA A 84 6.15 -9.56 -10.62
C ALA A 84 7.26 -8.84 -11.43
N PRO A 85 8.36 -8.42 -10.78
CA PRO A 85 9.50 -7.82 -11.45
C PRO A 85 10.18 -8.85 -12.35
N THR A 86 10.72 -8.39 -13.47
CA THR A 86 11.55 -9.19 -14.38
C THR A 86 12.92 -8.55 -14.50
N SER A 87 13.88 -9.23 -15.13
CA SER A 87 15.21 -8.65 -15.38
C SER A 87 15.21 -7.38 -16.25
N GLN A 88 14.09 -7.09 -16.94
CA GLN A 88 13.96 -5.97 -17.88
C GLN A 88 12.98 -4.90 -17.40
N GLN A 89 12.13 -5.20 -16.41
CA GLN A 89 11.04 -4.32 -16.02
C GLN A 89 10.72 -4.48 -14.53
N GLU A 90 10.46 -3.35 -13.87
CA GLU A 90 10.03 -3.32 -12.48
C GLU A 90 8.65 -3.98 -12.29
N GLY A 91 8.48 -4.56 -11.11
CA GLY A 91 7.20 -5.07 -10.66
C GLY A 91 6.27 -3.92 -10.32
N GLU A 92 4.98 -4.24 -10.29
CA GLU A 92 3.93 -3.30 -9.93
C GLU A 92 3.21 -3.83 -8.70
N TYR A 93 3.07 -2.96 -7.70
CA TYR A 93 2.54 -3.31 -6.40
C TYR A 93 1.45 -2.30 -6.01
N LEU A 94 0.38 -2.80 -5.42
CA LEU A 94 -0.72 -2.00 -4.91
C LEU A 94 -0.74 -2.10 -3.39
N PHE A 95 -0.88 -0.96 -2.71
CA PHE A 95 -0.97 -0.84 -1.27
C PHE A 95 -2.28 -0.14 -0.92
N VAL A 96 -3.06 -0.72 0.00
CA VAL A 96 -4.32 -0.18 0.48
C VAL A 96 -4.34 -0.22 2.00
N GLY A 97 -4.71 0.86 2.67
CA GLY A 97 -4.74 0.89 4.13
C GLY A 97 -5.24 2.22 4.69
N TRP A 98 -4.90 2.47 5.95
CA TRP A 98 -5.33 3.65 6.69
C TRP A 98 -4.13 4.51 7.06
N GLY A 99 -4.13 5.77 6.63
CA GLY A 99 -3.15 6.77 7.08
C GLY A 99 -3.64 7.48 8.34
N ALA A 100 -2.81 7.56 9.37
CA ALA A 100 -3.13 8.36 10.56
C ALA A 100 -3.07 9.86 10.24
N GLU A 101 -4.16 10.60 10.49
CA GLU A 101 -4.21 12.08 10.50
C GLU A 101 -3.48 12.70 11.71
#